data_AF-A0A953B2K0-F1
#
_entry.id   AF-A0A953B2K0-F1
#
_cell.length_a   1.000
_cell.length_b   1.000
_cell.length_c   1.000
_cell.angle_alpha   90.00
_cell.angle_beta   90.00
_cell.angle_gamma   90.00
#
_symmetry.space_group_name_H-M   'P 1'
#
loop_
_entity.id
_entity.type
_entity.pdbx_description
1 polymer ?
#
loop_
_entity_poly.entity_id
_entity_poly.type
_entity_poly.pdbx_seq_one_letter_code
_entity_poly.pdbx_strand_id
1 'polypeptide(L)'
;MELLQNEVERRGLRIFELVERHGEARFSKAALHQRMMALSMRDERLKVQLFRFVEVLPSLRSSAEIIAHLQQYLAEAPGSSRPLLAAGIRLAKLTPWLSARLLRWGVSEMAHRFIAGKNLRELVNTLCKRRAKKIGFTVDLLGEAVVSEEEAEQYASRCLEVLNVLARETEGWSDP
;
A
#
# COMPACT_ATOMS: atom_id res chain seq x y z
N MET A 1 -26.81 -8.95 28.53
CA MET A 1 -26.12 -7.81 27.91
C MET A 1 -24.74 -7.60 28.52
N GLU A 2 -24.62 -7.38 29.83
CA GLU A 2 -23.30 -7.19 30.49
C GLU A 2 -22.32 -8.37 30.34
N LEU A 3 -22.80 -9.62 30.40
CA LEU A 3 -21.93 -10.79 30.22
C LEU A 3 -21.31 -10.89 28.81
N LEU A 4 -22.04 -10.50 27.77
CA LEU A 4 -21.52 -10.48 26.39
C LEU A 4 -20.52 -9.33 26.22
N GLN A 5 -20.81 -8.17 26.79
CA GLN A 5 -19.91 -7.02 26.77
C GLN A 5 -18.57 -7.35 27.45
N ASN A 6 -18.61 -7.95 28.64
CA ASN A 6 -17.42 -8.38 29.37
C ASN A 6 -16.58 -9.39 28.57
N GLU A 7 -17.22 -10.31 27.84
CA GLU A 7 -16.52 -11.29 27.00
C GLU A 7 -15.87 -10.64 25.76
N VAL A 8 -16.54 -9.66 25.15
CA VAL A 8 -15.97 -8.86 24.05
C VAL A 8 -14.75 -8.08 24.53
N GLU A 9 -14.85 -7.40 25.67
CA GLU A 9 -13.75 -6.62 26.25
C GLU A 9 -12.56 -7.51 26.60
N ARG A 10 -12.81 -8.66 27.25
CA ARG A 10 -11.78 -9.63 27.60
C ARG A 10 -11.04 -10.14 26.35
N ARG A 11 -11.75 -10.49 25.29
CA ARG A 11 -11.15 -10.92 24.02
C ARG A 11 -10.39 -9.80 23.33
N GLY A 12 -10.93 -8.58 23.33
CA GLY A 12 -10.28 -7.40 22.78
C GLY A 12 -8.95 -7.11 23.46
N LEU A 13 -8.94 -7.07 24.80
CA LEU A 13 -7.72 -6.88 25.59
C LEU A 13 -6.68 -7.97 25.31
N ARG A 14 -7.13 -9.22 25.15
CA ARG A 14 -6.24 -10.33 24.80
C ARG A 14 -5.63 -10.16 23.41
N ILE A 15 -6.38 -9.66 22.44
CA ILE A 15 -5.86 -9.35 21.10
C ILE A 15 -4.79 -8.25 21.20
N PHE A 16 -5.04 -7.16 21.94
CA PHE A 16 -4.05 -6.09 22.14
C PHE A 16 -2.75 -6.61 22.77
N GLU A 17 -2.85 -7.41 23.81
CA GLU A 17 -1.69 -8.02 24.47
C GLU A 17 -0.87 -8.88 23.50
N LEU A 18 -1.54 -9.67 22.64
CA LEU A 18 -0.87 -10.48 21.63
C LEU A 18 -0.18 -9.62 20.56
N VAL A 19 -0.80 -8.52 20.16
CA VAL A 19 -0.24 -7.54 19.21
C VAL A 19 0.98 -6.83 19.79
N GLU A 20 0.96 -6.44 21.06
CA GLU A 20 2.11 -5.79 21.71
C GLU A 20 3.31 -6.73 21.85
N ARG A 21 3.05 -8.01 22.18
CA ARG A 21 4.10 -9.03 22.33
C ARG A 21 4.75 -9.43 21.00
N HIS A 22 4.01 -9.37 19.89
CA HIS A 22 4.47 -9.80 18.56
C HIS A 22 4.61 -8.66 17.54
N GLY A 23 4.39 -7.41 17.96
CA GLY A 23 4.44 -6.23 17.11
C GLY A 23 5.85 -5.99 16.58
N GLU A 24 5.95 -5.66 15.29
CA GLU A 24 7.25 -5.40 14.66
C GLU A 24 8.03 -4.29 15.39
N ALA A 25 9.35 -4.46 15.48
CA ALA A 25 10.25 -3.56 16.20
C ALA A 25 10.06 -2.07 15.83
N ARG A 26 10.30 -1.16 16.79
CA ARG A 26 10.17 0.31 16.68
C ARG A 26 11.02 0.97 15.57
N PHE A 27 11.86 0.19 14.88
CA PHE A 27 12.67 0.58 13.71
C PHE A 27 12.38 -0.27 12.45
N SER A 28 11.21 -0.90 12.35
CA SER A 28 10.75 -1.58 11.13
C SER A 28 10.31 -0.56 10.05
N LYS A 29 10.30 -0.97 8.78
CA LYS A 29 9.59 -0.30 7.67
C LYS A 29 8.12 0.04 8.05
N ALA A 30 7.51 -0.74 8.95
CA ALA A 30 6.21 -0.47 9.54
C ALA A 30 6.18 0.80 10.41
N ALA A 31 7.24 1.11 11.17
CA ALA A 31 7.33 2.32 11.99
C ALA A 31 7.44 3.60 11.15
N LEU A 32 8.15 3.56 10.01
CA LEU A 32 8.19 4.67 9.05
C LEU A 32 6.79 4.94 8.48
N HIS A 33 6.05 3.89 8.13
CA HIS A 33 4.67 4.00 7.64
C HIS A 33 3.71 4.53 8.73
N GLN A 34 3.80 4.00 9.95
CA GLN A 34 3.02 4.50 11.08
C GLN A 34 3.33 5.96 11.39
N ARG A 35 4.58 6.38 11.19
CA ARG A 35 5.01 7.78 11.34
C ARG A 35 4.52 8.65 10.19
N MET A 36 4.50 8.17 8.95
CA MET A 36 3.86 8.82 7.80
C MET A 36 2.35 8.98 8.02
N MET A 37 1.65 7.93 8.46
CA MET A 37 0.23 7.99 8.81
C MET A 37 -0.02 8.94 9.98
N ALA A 38 0.80 8.89 11.03
CA ALA A 38 0.68 9.81 12.17
C ALA A 38 0.96 11.27 11.79
N LEU A 39 1.90 11.52 10.88
CA LEU A 39 2.16 12.85 10.32
C LEU A 39 1.00 13.32 9.44
N SER A 40 0.42 12.42 8.66
CA SER A 40 -0.74 12.69 7.81
C SER A 40 -1.99 12.99 8.64
N MET A 41 -2.21 12.32 9.77
CA MET A 41 -3.38 12.55 10.64
C MET A 41 -3.29 13.84 11.47
N ARG A 42 -2.13 14.51 11.50
CA ARG A 42 -2.01 15.83 12.15
C ARG A 42 -2.69 16.94 11.37
N ASP A 43 -2.92 16.73 10.08
CA ASP A 43 -3.41 17.76 9.18
C ASP A 43 -4.17 17.13 7.99
N GLU A 44 -5.49 17.24 8.02
CA GLU A 44 -6.36 16.65 7.01
C GLU A 44 -6.11 17.24 5.61
N ARG A 45 -5.68 18.50 5.49
CA ARG A 45 -5.37 19.10 4.19
C ARG A 45 -4.08 18.55 3.63
N LEU A 46 -3.02 18.45 4.45
CA LEU A 46 -1.77 17.83 4.02
C LEU A 46 -1.98 16.38 3.59
N LYS A 47 -2.78 15.63 4.37
CA LYS A 47 -3.17 14.25 4.05
C LYS A 47 -3.79 14.15 2.66
N VAL A 48 -4.83 14.93 2.38
CA VAL A 48 -5.54 14.91 1.09
C VAL A 48 -4.56 15.19 -0.05
N GLN A 49 -3.68 16.19 0.07
CA GLN A 49 -2.74 16.52 -0.99
C GLN A 49 -1.68 15.44 -1.21
N LEU A 50 -1.20 14.79 -0.14
CA LEU A 50 -0.29 13.65 -0.26
C LEU A 50 -0.94 12.46 -0.96
N PHE A 51 -2.20 12.14 -0.63
CA PHE A 51 -2.94 11.06 -1.30
C PHE A 51 -3.15 11.36 -2.79
N ARG A 52 -3.54 12.60 -3.14
CA ARG A 52 -3.67 13.03 -4.54
C ARG A 52 -2.33 12.96 -5.30
N PHE A 53 -1.23 13.34 -4.65
CA PHE A 53 0.10 13.21 -5.25
C PHE A 53 0.46 11.75 -5.50
N VAL A 54 0.20 10.85 -4.55
CA VAL A 54 0.43 9.40 -4.70
C VAL A 54 -0.41 8.83 -5.85
N GLU A 55 -1.65 9.28 -6.00
CA GLU A 55 -2.57 8.87 -7.07
C GLU A 55 -2.07 9.26 -8.46
N VAL A 56 -1.55 10.49 -8.64
CA VAL A 56 -1.07 10.96 -9.95
C VAL A 56 0.35 10.47 -10.29
N LEU A 57 1.13 10.07 -9.29
CA LEU A 57 2.54 9.71 -9.46
C LEU A 57 2.82 8.65 -10.55
N PRO A 58 2.01 7.58 -10.71
CA PRO A 58 2.19 6.60 -11.79
C PRO A 58 2.09 7.21 -13.19
N SER A 59 1.28 8.25 -13.36
CA SER A 59 1.04 8.92 -14.65
C SER A 59 2.15 9.88 -15.05
N LEU A 60 3.00 10.32 -14.10
CA LEU A 60 4.10 11.25 -14.36
C LEU A 60 5.26 10.50 -15.03
N ARG A 61 5.83 11.05 -16.11
CA ARG A 61 6.85 10.37 -16.93
C ARG A 61 8.26 10.88 -16.67
N SER A 62 8.42 12.15 -16.31
CA SER A 62 9.73 12.76 -16.07
C SER A 62 10.02 13.03 -14.59
N SER A 63 11.30 13.04 -14.21
CA SER A 63 11.71 13.42 -12.84
C SER A 63 11.36 14.88 -12.53
N ALA A 64 11.41 15.75 -13.54
CA ALA A 64 11.04 17.15 -13.41
C ALA A 64 9.54 17.32 -13.12
N GLU A 65 8.67 16.60 -13.84
CA GLU A 65 7.22 16.57 -13.57
C GLU A 65 6.91 16.14 -12.14
N ILE A 66 7.58 15.09 -11.65
CA ILE A 66 7.37 14.58 -10.28
C ILE A 66 7.67 15.66 -9.25
N ILE A 67 8.81 16.34 -9.36
CA ILE A 67 9.18 17.38 -8.40
C ILE A 67 8.26 18.61 -8.53
N ALA A 68 7.86 18.96 -9.75
CA ALA A 68 6.92 20.06 -9.98
C ALA A 68 5.55 19.79 -9.34
N HIS A 69 4.97 18.61 -9.54
CA HIS A 69 3.70 18.22 -8.95
C HIS A 69 3.81 18.09 -7.43
N LEU A 70 4.88 17.49 -6.91
CA LEU A 70 5.12 17.41 -5.48
C LEU A 70 5.10 18.81 -4.84
N GLN A 71 5.73 19.79 -5.49
CA GLN A 71 5.70 21.17 -5.02
C GLN A 71 4.29 21.76 -5.05
N GLN A 72 3.53 21.55 -6.12
CA GLN A 72 2.16 22.07 -6.26
C GLN A 72 1.25 21.52 -5.16
N TYR A 73 1.22 20.20 -4.97
CA TYR A 73 0.40 19.56 -3.93
C TYR A 73 0.78 20.00 -2.52
N LEU A 74 2.07 20.20 -2.25
CA LEU A 74 2.54 20.61 -0.91
C LEU A 74 2.49 22.12 -0.67
N ALA A 75 2.38 22.96 -1.71
CA ALA A 75 2.22 24.41 -1.56
C ALA A 75 0.88 24.77 -0.89
N GLU A 76 -0.13 23.93 -1.07
CA GLU A 76 -1.46 24.08 -0.46
C GLU A 76 -1.51 23.59 1.00
N ALA A 77 -0.42 23.03 1.53
CA ALA A 77 -0.37 22.49 2.89
C ALA A 77 -0.39 23.60 3.98
N PRO A 78 -0.98 23.34 5.17
CA PRO A 78 -1.12 24.35 6.22
C PRO A 78 0.19 24.74 6.93
N GLY A 79 0.14 25.92 7.57
CA GLY A 79 1.30 26.69 8.04
C GLY A 79 2.27 25.99 8.99
N SER A 80 1.82 25.02 9.80
CA SER A 80 2.65 24.38 10.82
C SER A 80 3.73 23.43 10.25
N SER A 81 3.49 22.85 9.07
CA SER A 81 4.41 21.91 8.41
C SER A 81 5.19 22.53 7.24
N ARG A 82 4.79 23.74 6.80
CA ARG A 82 5.42 24.48 5.68
C ARG A 82 6.93 24.60 5.72
N PRO A 83 7.61 24.96 6.84
CA PRO A 83 9.06 25.17 6.79
C PRO A 83 9.82 23.87 6.51
N LEU A 84 9.38 22.75 7.10
CA LEU A 84 9.98 21.44 6.87
C LEU A 84 9.73 20.96 5.43
N LEU A 85 8.48 21.09 4.95
CA LEU A 85 8.10 20.72 3.59
C LEU A 85 8.86 21.55 2.54
N ALA A 86 8.95 22.87 2.75
CA ALA A 86 9.68 23.77 1.86
C ALA A 86 11.19 23.43 1.78
N ALA A 87 11.80 23.05 2.91
CA ALA A 87 13.19 22.58 2.94
C ALA A 87 13.35 21.26 2.16
N GLY A 88 12.43 20.30 2.36
CA GLY A 88 12.43 19.03 1.62
C GLY A 88 12.27 19.22 0.11
N ILE A 89 11.37 20.11 -0.33
CA ILE A 89 11.16 20.45 -1.75
C ILE A 89 12.41 21.12 -2.33
N ARG A 90 13.05 22.04 -1.61
CA ARG A 90 14.29 22.67 -2.05
C ARG A 90 15.39 21.63 -2.26
N LEU A 91 15.55 20.69 -1.32
CA LEU A 91 16.50 19.59 -1.47
C LEU A 91 16.15 18.70 -2.68
N ALA A 92 14.87 18.40 -2.87
CA ALA A 92 14.42 17.58 -3.99
C ALA A 92 14.71 18.22 -5.36
N LYS A 93 14.65 19.56 -5.44
CA LYS A 93 15.02 20.33 -6.63
C LYS A 93 16.52 20.31 -6.94
N LEU A 94 17.38 20.15 -5.95
CA LEU A 94 18.84 20.05 -6.17
C LEU A 94 19.20 18.77 -6.90
N THR A 95 18.47 17.68 -6.64
CA THR A 95 18.70 16.38 -7.29
C THR A 95 17.38 15.74 -7.75
N PRO A 96 16.74 16.27 -8.82
CA PRO A 96 15.41 15.82 -9.23
C PRO A 96 15.36 14.35 -9.61
N TRP A 97 16.39 13.84 -10.30
CA TRP A 97 16.46 12.44 -10.72
C TRP A 97 16.50 11.47 -9.54
N LEU A 98 17.32 11.78 -8.53
CA LEU A 98 17.47 10.95 -7.34
C LEU A 98 16.21 11.00 -6.48
N SER A 99 15.69 12.21 -6.27
CA SER A 99 14.50 12.45 -5.47
C SER A 99 13.27 11.80 -6.09
N ALA A 100 13.07 11.92 -7.40
CA ALA A 100 11.99 11.24 -8.12
C ALA A 100 12.09 9.71 -8.02
N ARG A 101 13.30 9.15 -8.14
CA ARG A 101 13.53 7.71 -7.98
C ARG A 101 13.19 7.24 -6.56
N LEU A 102 13.60 7.98 -5.54
CA LEU A 102 13.27 7.67 -4.14
C LEU A 102 11.77 7.76 -3.87
N LEU A 103 11.08 8.77 -4.42
CA LEU A 103 9.63 8.93 -4.30
C LEU A 103 8.88 7.77 -4.94
N ARG A 104 9.22 7.42 -6.19
CA ARG A 104 8.63 6.25 -6.87
C ARG A 104 8.89 4.96 -6.10
N TRP A 105 10.11 4.78 -5.60
CA TRP A 105 10.46 3.60 -4.81
C TRP A 105 9.65 3.53 -3.52
N GLY A 106 9.53 4.62 -2.77
CA GLY A 106 8.76 4.67 -1.53
C GLY A 106 7.28 4.37 -1.73
N VAL A 107 6.66 4.96 -2.76
CA VAL A 107 5.26 4.68 -3.11
C VAL A 107 5.08 3.25 -3.60
N SER A 108 5.99 2.74 -4.44
CA SER A 108 5.93 1.36 -4.90
C SER A 108 6.08 0.37 -3.75
N GLU A 109 7.01 0.59 -2.82
CA GLU A 109 7.19 -0.25 -1.62
C GLU A 109 5.92 -0.28 -0.76
N MET A 110 5.25 0.86 -0.60
CA MET A 110 3.96 0.93 0.08
C MET A 110 2.90 0.09 -0.65
N ALA A 111 2.81 0.19 -1.98
CA ALA A 111 1.88 -0.59 -2.78
C ALA A 111 2.11 -2.12 -2.65
N HIS A 112 3.36 -2.59 -2.60
CA HIS A 112 3.68 -4.02 -2.43
C HIS A 112 3.18 -4.61 -1.09
N ARG A 113 2.80 -3.80 -0.11
CA ARG A 113 2.17 -4.30 1.13
C ARG A 113 0.73 -4.74 0.93
N PHE A 114 0.05 -4.15 -0.05
CA PHE A 114 -1.34 -4.41 -0.38
C PHE A 114 -1.48 -5.33 -1.60
N ILE A 115 -0.46 -5.40 -2.45
CA ILE A 115 -0.46 -6.20 -3.68
C ILE A 115 0.37 -7.46 -3.49
N ALA A 116 -0.26 -8.63 -3.64
CA ALA A 116 0.39 -9.92 -3.43
C ALA A 116 1.46 -10.27 -4.48
N GLY A 117 1.39 -9.69 -5.67
CA GLY A 117 2.37 -9.85 -6.74
C GLY A 117 1.96 -9.07 -8.00
N LYS A 118 2.93 -8.71 -8.84
CA LYS A 118 2.68 -8.00 -10.12
C LYS A 118 2.46 -8.95 -11.29
N ASN A 119 2.71 -10.24 -11.09
CA ASN A 119 2.58 -11.30 -12.08
C ASN A 119 2.22 -12.62 -11.36
N LEU A 120 1.81 -13.62 -12.15
CA LEU A 120 1.38 -14.93 -11.64
C LEU A 120 2.47 -15.63 -10.80
N ARG A 121 3.74 -15.51 -11.18
CA ARG A 121 4.86 -16.12 -10.46
C ARG A 121 5.02 -15.53 -9.05
N GLU A 122 5.00 -14.20 -8.95
CA GLU A 122 5.05 -13.50 -7.66
C GLU A 122 3.84 -13.83 -6.79
N LEU A 123 2.64 -13.87 -7.40
CA LEU A 123 1.40 -14.25 -6.72
C LEU A 123 1.55 -15.64 -6.08
N VAL A 124 1.89 -16.67 -6.86
CA VAL A 124 2.03 -18.06 -6.37
C VAL A 124 3.06 -18.15 -5.23
N ASN A 125 4.21 -17.49 -5.38
CA ASN A 125 5.22 -17.45 -4.32
C ASN A 125 4.69 -16.83 -3.03
N THR A 126 3.92 -15.75 -3.13
CA THR A 126 3.26 -15.12 -1.98
C THR A 126 2.23 -16.06 -1.35
N LEU A 127 1.41 -16.74 -2.15
CA LEU A 127 0.40 -17.69 -1.65
C LEU A 127 1.05 -18.87 -0.91
N CYS A 128 2.11 -19.47 -1.46
CA CYS A 128 2.86 -20.54 -0.79
C CYS A 128 3.41 -20.09 0.57
N LYS A 129 3.96 -18.86 0.65
CA LYS A 129 4.46 -18.29 1.92
C LYS A 129 3.34 -18.06 2.94
N ARG A 130 2.14 -17.66 2.51
CA ARG A 130 0.97 -17.49 3.39
C ARG A 130 0.45 -18.83 3.87
N ARG A 131 0.39 -19.82 2.98
CA ARG A 131 0.00 -21.20 3.32
C ARG A 131 0.94 -21.86 4.31
N ALA A 132 2.25 -21.69 4.17
CA ALA A 132 3.23 -22.17 5.15
C ALA A 132 2.99 -21.62 6.58
N LYS A 133 2.28 -20.49 6.70
CA LYS A 133 1.87 -19.88 7.97
C LYS A 133 0.44 -20.22 8.38
N LYS A 134 -0.22 -21.16 7.68
CA LYS A 134 -1.64 -21.53 7.87
C LYS A 134 -2.60 -20.35 7.73
N ILE A 135 -2.29 -19.44 6.81
CA ILE A 135 -3.13 -18.28 6.51
C ILE A 135 -3.87 -18.56 5.19
N GLY A 136 -5.20 -18.60 5.24
CA GLY A 136 -6.05 -18.64 4.06
C GLY A 136 -5.97 -17.35 3.23
N PHE A 137 -6.40 -17.39 1.98
CA PHE A 137 -6.32 -16.26 1.07
C PHE A 137 -7.52 -16.19 0.14
N THR A 138 -7.78 -14.98 -0.34
CA THR A 138 -8.63 -14.70 -1.50
C THR A 138 -7.78 -13.89 -2.48
N VAL A 139 -7.94 -14.14 -3.78
CA VAL A 139 -7.20 -13.44 -4.83
C VAL A 139 -8.15 -12.48 -5.52
N ASP A 140 -7.80 -11.20 -5.48
CA ASP A 140 -8.49 -10.13 -6.18
C ASP A 140 -7.57 -9.58 -7.28
N LEU A 141 -8.07 -9.51 -8.52
CA LEU A 141 -7.31 -9.00 -9.65
C LEU A 141 -7.48 -7.48 -9.73
N LEU A 142 -6.36 -6.76 -9.69
CA LEU A 142 -6.37 -5.32 -9.90
C LEU A 142 -6.49 -4.99 -11.39
N GLY A 143 -7.37 -4.04 -11.70
CA GLY A 143 -7.60 -3.49 -13.03
C GLY A 143 -8.11 -2.05 -12.95
N GLU A 144 -7.98 -1.33 -14.06
CA GLU A 144 -8.63 -0.02 -14.23
C GLU A 144 -10.11 -0.23 -14.60
N ALA A 145 -10.88 0.85 -14.64
CA ALA A 145 -12.27 0.78 -15.06
C ALA A 145 -12.36 0.28 -16.50
N VAL A 146 -13.13 -0.79 -16.71
CA VAL A 146 -13.40 -1.35 -18.04
C VAL A 146 -14.39 -0.44 -18.76
N VAL A 147 -13.95 0.18 -19.86
CA VAL A 147 -14.73 1.15 -20.64
C VAL A 147 -15.06 0.66 -22.05
N SER A 148 -14.62 -0.53 -22.43
CA SER A 148 -14.92 -1.15 -23.72
C SER A 148 -15.12 -2.66 -23.62
N GLU A 149 -15.81 -3.24 -24.60
CA GLU A 149 -15.98 -4.70 -24.73
C GLU A 149 -14.63 -5.41 -24.90
N GLU A 150 -13.68 -4.78 -25.59
CA GLU A 150 -12.34 -5.34 -25.76
C GLU A 150 -11.61 -5.46 -24.41
N GLU A 151 -11.68 -4.43 -23.57
CA GLU A 151 -11.12 -4.46 -22.22
C GLU A 151 -11.84 -5.47 -21.31
N ALA A 152 -13.15 -5.65 -21.49
CA ALA A 152 -13.92 -6.64 -20.74
C ALA A 152 -13.45 -8.07 -21.06
N GLU A 153 -13.25 -8.39 -22.34
CA GLU A 153 -12.72 -9.67 -22.79
C GLU A 153 -11.30 -9.90 -22.27
N GLN A 154 -10.44 -8.88 -22.34
CA GLN A 154 -9.08 -8.95 -21.78
C GLN A 154 -9.09 -9.21 -20.26
N TYR A 155 -9.98 -8.55 -19.52
CA TYR A 155 -10.11 -8.76 -18.08
C TYR A 155 -10.63 -10.17 -17.74
N ALA A 156 -11.63 -10.66 -18.48
CA ALA A 156 -12.16 -12.02 -18.33
C ALA A 156 -11.10 -13.08 -18.60
N SER A 157 -10.33 -12.91 -19.68
CA SER A 157 -9.21 -13.79 -20.03
C SER A 157 -8.14 -13.85 -18.92
N ARG A 158 -7.78 -12.70 -18.34
CA ARG A 158 -6.86 -12.63 -17.19
C ARG A 158 -7.41 -13.34 -15.95
N CYS A 159 -8.69 -13.20 -15.66
CA CYS A 159 -9.34 -13.92 -14.55
C CYS A 159 -9.26 -15.44 -14.77
N LEU A 160 -9.56 -15.92 -15.97
CA LEU A 160 -9.48 -17.34 -16.32
C LEU A 160 -8.04 -17.87 -16.23
N GLU A 161 -7.06 -17.09 -16.67
CA GLU A 161 -5.64 -17.44 -16.55
C GLU A 161 -5.24 -17.61 -15.07
N VAL A 162 -5.62 -16.66 -14.21
CA VAL A 162 -5.36 -16.74 -12.76
C VAL A 162 -6.04 -17.97 -12.17
N LEU A 163 -7.31 -18.22 -12.48
CA LEU A 163 -8.04 -19.39 -11.98
C LEU A 163 -7.39 -20.71 -12.39
N ASN A 164 -6.97 -20.84 -13.64
CA ASN A 164 -6.29 -22.04 -14.14
C ASN A 164 -4.94 -22.27 -13.44
N VAL A 165 -4.16 -21.21 -13.24
CA VAL A 165 -2.90 -21.32 -12.49
C VAL A 165 -3.16 -21.68 -11.04
N LEU A 166 -4.10 -21.02 -10.38
CA LEU A 166 -4.43 -21.33 -8.99
C LEU A 166 -4.90 -22.78 -8.85
N ALA A 167 -5.85 -23.24 -9.67
CA ALA A 167 -6.34 -24.61 -9.65
C ALA A 167 -5.20 -25.65 -9.75
N ARG A 168 -4.24 -25.42 -10.66
CA ARG A 168 -3.07 -26.29 -10.82
C ARG A 168 -2.13 -26.23 -9.61
N GLU A 169 -1.76 -25.03 -9.16
CA GLU A 169 -0.80 -24.88 -8.06
C GLU A 169 -1.39 -25.33 -6.72
N THR A 170 -2.72 -25.33 -6.58
CA THR A 170 -3.42 -25.71 -5.35
C THR A 170 -4.02 -27.12 -5.36
N GLU A 171 -3.83 -27.93 -6.40
CA GLU A 171 -4.47 -29.25 -6.55
C GLU A 171 -4.20 -30.20 -5.36
N GLY A 172 -3.03 -30.10 -4.73
CA GLY A 172 -2.65 -30.86 -3.54
C GLY A 172 -2.83 -30.10 -2.22
N TRP A 173 -3.56 -28.99 -2.22
CA TRP A 173 -3.66 -28.14 -1.05
C TRP A 173 -4.83 -28.56 -0.15
N SER A 174 -4.52 -29.19 0.99
CA SER A 174 -5.48 -29.30 2.09
C SER A 174 -5.72 -27.94 2.76
N ASP A 175 -6.91 -27.79 3.34
CA ASP A 175 -7.26 -26.63 4.16
C ASP A 175 -6.20 -26.37 5.26
N PRO A 176 -5.87 -25.08 5.52
CA PRO A 176 -4.83 -24.70 6.48
C PRO A 176 -5.14 -25.07 7.94
#